data_AF-A0A2I1H7J7-F1
#
_entry.id   AF-A0A2I1H7J7-F1
#
_cell.length_a   1.000
_cell.length_b   1.000
_cell.length_c   1.000
_cell.angle_alpha   90.00
_cell.angle_beta   90.00
_cell.angle_gamma   90.00
#
_symmetry.space_group_name_H-M   'P 1'
#
loop_
_entity.id
_entity.type
_entity.pdbx_description
1 polymer ?
#
loop_
_entity_poly.entity_id
_entity_poly.type
_entity_poly.pdbx_seq_one_letter_code
_entity_poly.pdbx_strand_id
1 'polypeptide(L)'
;MQTSTLRRSIRVKKTARKATGGTTTTVTRRVRRISMGGKAPTKLPDSLASQPEIKINHKESNIKNLFEFLGLQSFNGKFLPNESFYNFFYKNDLNDLKQEIKEEIGEIKEIEEVLSTCISMKYLEIIMFENFKDECEMCYEKAEKALKKMVENDEKRNAISEKAKEWIHNWVNEQE
;
A
#
# COMPACT_ATOMS: atom_id res chain seq x y z
N MET A 1 9.60 -57.33 -60.17
CA MET A 1 8.20 -57.08 -59.73
C MET A 1 8.24 -55.83 -58.84
N GLN A 2 7.78 -54.69 -59.37
CA GLN A 2 6.49 -54.04 -59.03
C GLN A 2 6.51 -53.40 -57.61
N THR A 3 6.68 -52.07 -57.51
CA THR A 3 5.64 -51.05 -57.17
C THR A 3 5.10 -51.22 -55.73
N SER A 4 4.84 -50.24 -54.86
CA SER A 4 4.56 -48.80 -54.97
C SER A 4 4.36 -48.22 -53.55
N THR A 5 4.74 -46.96 -53.36
CA THR A 5 4.02 -45.84 -52.71
C THR A 5 3.02 -46.11 -51.57
N LEU A 6 3.18 -45.45 -50.40
CA LEU A 6 2.11 -44.61 -49.83
C LEU A 6 2.59 -43.54 -48.83
N ARG A 7 2.07 -42.32 -49.04
CA ARG A 7 2.20 -41.07 -48.28
C ARG A 7 1.51 -41.12 -46.90
N ARG A 8 1.88 -40.20 -46.00
CA ARG A 8 0.93 -39.22 -45.41
C ARG A 8 1.63 -38.05 -44.69
N SER A 9 1.69 -36.91 -45.39
CA SER A 9 1.75 -35.58 -44.78
C SER A 9 0.46 -35.29 -44.02
N ILE A 10 0.56 -34.89 -42.76
CA ILE A 10 -0.58 -34.33 -42.03
C ILE A 10 -0.47 -32.80 -42.12
N ARG A 11 -1.14 -32.26 -43.13
CA ARG A 11 -1.45 -30.83 -43.28
C ARG A 11 -2.58 -30.51 -42.30
N VAL A 12 -2.30 -29.72 -41.26
CA VAL A 12 -3.32 -29.15 -40.38
C VAL A 12 -4.19 -28.20 -41.20
N LYS A 13 -5.48 -28.50 -41.27
CA LYS A 13 -6.48 -27.72 -41.99
C LYS A 13 -6.71 -26.39 -41.27
N LYS A 14 -6.32 -25.28 -41.92
CA LYS A 14 -6.86 -23.94 -41.65
C LYS A 14 -8.35 -23.96 -41.99
N THR A 15 -9.22 -23.78 -40.99
CA THR A 15 -10.64 -23.53 -41.21
C THR A 15 -10.84 -22.06 -41.57
N ALA A 16 -11.32 -21.82 -42.78
CA ALA A 16 -11.81 -20.52 -43.24
C ALA A 16 -13.06 -20.14 -42.46
N ARG A 17 -13.06 -18.95 -41.82
CA ARG A 17 -14.31 -18.30 -41.39
C ARG A 17 -14.79 -17.42 -42.52
N LYS A 18 -16.03 -17.69 -42.92
CA LYS A 18 -16.78 -17.11 -44.02
C LYS A 18 -16.99 -15.62 -43.78
N ALA A 19 -16.70 -14.81 -44.80
CA ALA A 19 -17.12 -13.43 -44.86
C ALA A 19 -18.64 -13.37 -45.02
N THR A 20 -19.31 -12.59 -44.19
CA THR A 20 -20.67 -12.12 -44.45
C THR A 20 -20.73 -10.68 -43.97
N GLY A 21 -20.89 -9.78 -44.93
CA GLY A 21 -21.00 -8.35 -44.70
C GLY A 21 -22.26 -8.02 -43.89
N GLY A 22 -22.09 -7.10 -42.96
CA GLY A 22 -23.14 -6.53 -42.13
C GLY A 22 -22.73 -5.12 -41.76
N THR A 23 -23.09 -4.20 -42.64
CA THR A 23 -23.29 -2.74 -42.48
C THR A 23 -22.65 -2.07 -41.26
N THR A 24 -21.60 -1.30 -41.53
CA THR A 24 -21.10 -0.22 -40.70
C THR A 24 -22.21 0.81 -40.46
N THR A 25 -22.64 1.00 -39.22
CA THR A 25 -23.33 2.24 -38.81
C THR A 25 -22.51 2.87 -37.69
N THR A 26 -21.44 3.55 -38.10
CA THR A 26 -20.71 4.46 -37.22
C THR A 26 -21.62 5.66 -36.96
N VAL A 27 -22.40 5.61 -35.88
CA VAL A 27 -23.07 6.80 -35.33
C VAL A 27 -21.97 7.69 -34.75
N THR A 28 -21.40 8.51 -35.62
CA THR A 28 -20.51 9.60 -35.24
C THR A 28 -21.37 10.64 -34.53
N ARG A 29 -21.44 10.56 -33.19
CA ARG A 29 -22.10 11.60 -32.39
C ARG A 29 -21.25 12.86 -32.49
N ARG A 30 -21.60 13.71 -33.45
CA ARG A 30 -20.98 15.03 -33.65
C ARG A 30 -21.37 15.91 -32.45
N VAL A 31 -20.55 15.87 -31.40
CA VAL A 31 -20.64 16.87 -30.33
C VAL A 31 -20.17 18.18 -30.94
N ARG A 32 -21.13 19.10 -31.11
CA ARG A 32 -20.88 20.47 -31.54
C ARG A 32 -19.99 21.11 -30.47
N ARG A 33 -18.69 21.27 -30.75
CA ARG A 33 -17.81 22.13 -29.94
C ARG A 33 -18.37 23.54 -30.04
N ILE A 34 -19.01 24.00 -28.98
CA ILE A 34 -19.21 25.42 -28.76
C ILE A 34 -17.86 25.92 -28.24
N SER A 35 -17.12 26.57 -29.13
CA SER A 35 -15.98 27.42 -28.79
C SER A 35 -16.52 28.63 -28.02
N MET A 36 -16.54 28.56 -26.70
CA MET A 36 -16.63 29.77 -25.86
C MET A 36 -15.21 30.29 -25.70
N GLY A 37 -14.94 31.39 -26.41
CA GLY A 37 -13.72 32.16 -26.29
C GLY A 37 -13.50 32.66 -24.86
N GLY A 38 -12.24 32.99 -24.59
CA GLY A 38 -11.72 33.25 -23.26
C GLY A 38 -12.43 34.35 -22.47
N LYS A 39 -12.45 34.13 -21.16
CA LYS A 39 -12.38 35.18 -20.16
C LYS A 39 -11.41 34.74 -19.07
N ALA A 40 -10.51 35.65 -18.72
CA ALA A 40 -9.46 35.55 -17.71
C ALA A 40 -10.03 35.15 -16.32
N PRO A 41 -9.18 34.66 -15.40
CA PRO A 41 -9.63 33.93 -14.22
C PRO A 41 -10.41 34.83 -13.27
N THR A 42 -11.60 34.40 -12.89
CA THR A 42 -12.26 34.86 -11.67
C THR A 42 -11.32 34.52 -10.52
N LYS A 43 -10.79 35.56 -9.85
CA LYS A 43 -10.01 35.42 -8.63
C LYS A 43 -10.75 34.47 -7.69
N LEU A 44 -10.09 33.37 -7.33
CA LEU A 44 -10.51 32.56 -6.18
C LEU A 44 -10.61 33.50 -4.98
N PRO A 45 -11.66 33.43 -4.16
CA PRO A 45 -11.73 34.24 -2.96
C PRO A 45 -10.53 33.91 -2.07
N ASP A 46 -9.78 34.93 -1.66
CA ASP A 46 -8.62 34.86 -0.76
C ASP A 46 -8.98 34.34 0.66
N SER A 47 -10.19 33.81 0.88
CA SER A 47 -10.71 33.42 2.19
C SER A 47 -10.44 31.96 2.58
N LEU A 48 -9.51 31.27 1.93
CA LEU A 48 -9.02 29.96 2.40
C LEU A 48 -7.72 30.06 3.21
N ALA A 49 -7.12 31.24 3.30
CA ALA A 49 -5.86 31.47 3.99
C ALA A 49 -6.09 31.83 5.47
N SER A 50 -6.34 30.80 6.27
CA SER A 50 -5.88 30.65 7.67
C SER A 50 -6.80 29.65 8.38
N GLN A 51 -6.75 28.39 7.93
CA GLN A 51 -7.04 27.33 8.90
C GLN A 51 -5.96 27.46 9.98
N PRO A 52 -6.33 27.50 11.29
CA PRO A 52 -5.32 27.41 12.33
C PRO A 52 -4.44 26.20 12.05
N GLU A 53 -3.12 26.33 12.23
CA GLU A 53 -2.21 25.19 12.22
C GLU A 53 -2.67 24.26 13.35
N ILE A 54 -3.51 23.29 12.99
CA ILE A 54 -3.93 22.25 13.91
C ILE A 54 -2.65 21.51 14.23
N LYS A 55 -2.14 21.63 15.45
CA LYS A 55 -1.02 20.84 15.94
C LYS A 55 -1.46 19.38 15.84
N ILE A 56 -0.94 18.68 14.83
CA ILE A 56 -1.28 17.30 14.56
C ILE A 56 -0.57 16.44 15.60
N ASN A 57 -1.33 15.76 16.45
CA ASN A 57 -0.82 14.77 17.39
C ASN A 57 -0.98 13.38 16.76
N HIS A 58 0.11 12.76 16.29
CA HIS A 58 0.06 11.43 15.66
C HIS A 58 -0.32 10.30 16.62
N LYS A 59 -0.35 10.54 17.94
CA LYS A 59 -0.78 9.55 18.94
C LYS A 59 -2.30 9.41 19.01
N GLU A 60 -3.05 10.28 18.33
CA GLU A 60 -4.51 10.28 18.35
C GLU A 60 -5.10 9.66 17.07
N SER A 61 -6.30 9.10 17.25
CA SER A 61 -7.09 8.55 16.15
C SER A 61 -7.80 9.67 15.39
N ASN A 62 -7.12 10.23 14.39
CA ASN A 62 -7.64 11.30 13.53
C ASN A 62 -7.54 10.91 12.05
N ILE A 63 -8.52 11.33 11.24
CA ILE A 63 -8.56 11.04 9.80
C ILE A 63 -7.33 11.59 9.04
N LYS A 64 -6.77 12.73 9.44
CA LYS A 64 -5.54 13.28 8.84
C LYS A 64 -4.35 12.36 9.12
N ASN A 65 -4.20 11.94 10.37
CA ASN A 65 -3.15 10.99 10.79
C ASN A 65 -3.28 9.68 10.03
N LEU A 66 -4.50 9.19 9.83
CA LEU A 66 -4.74 7.99 9.04
C LEU A 66 -4.23 8.15 7.61
N PHE A 67 -4.65 9.20 6.90
CA PHE A 67 -4.24 9.37 5.50
C PHE A 67 -2.73 9.57 5.34
N GLU A 68 -2.10 10.33 6.24
CA GLU A 68 -0.66 10.48 6.28
C GLU A 68 0.03 9.13 6.52
N PHE A 69 -0.44 8.38 7.52
CA PHE A 69 0.10 7.08 7.87
C PHE A 69 -0.04 6.04 6.76
N LEU A 70 -1.20 5.98 6.10
CA LEU A 70 -1.44 5.08 4.95
C LEU A 70 -0.49 5.38 3.79
N GLY A 71 -0.05 6.64 3.65
CA GLY A 71 0.95 7.05 2.68
C GLY A 71 2.34 6.46 2.91
N LEU A 72 2.63 5.97 4.13
CA LEU A 72 3.90 5.34 4.48
C LEU A 72 3.99 3.89 3.99
N GLN A 73 2.86 3.25 3.68
CA GLN A 73 2.85 1.87 3.20
C GLN A 73 3.33 1.79 1.75
N SER A 74 4.35 0.98 1.50
CA SER A 74 4.80 0.67 0.15
C SER A 74 3.75 -0.14 -0.63
N PHE A 75 3.86 -0.16 -1.96
CA PHE A 75 2.99 -0.96 -2.82
C PHE A 75 2.97 -2.46 -2.44
N ASN A 76 4.10 -2.98 -1.94
CA ASN A 76 4.23 -4.38 -1.54
C ASN A 76 3.62 -4.69 -0.16
N GLY A 77 3.02 -3.70 0.51
CA GLY A 77 2.42 -3.83 1.83
C GLY A 77 3.39 -3.62 2.99
N LYS A 78 4.69 -3.50 2.73
CA LYS A 78 5.71 -3.21 3.75
C LYS A 78 5.69 -1.75 4.16
N PHE A 79 6.06 -1.44 5.38
CA PHE A 79 6.42 -0.09 5.79
C PHE A 79 7.93 0.03 5.78
N LEU A 80 8.46 1.05 5.10
CA LEU A 80 9.91 1.19 4.95
C LEU A 80 10.47 2.10 6.06
N PRO A 81 11.62 1.75 6.65
CA PRO A 81 12.32 2.56 7.66
C PRO A 81 12.99 3.77 7.00
N ASN A 82 12.19 4.77 6.60
CA ASN A 82 12.65 6.00 5.98
C ASN A 82 12.40 7.20 6.90
N GLU A 83 12.92 8.37 6.49
CA GLU A 83 12.78 9.61 7.25
C GLU A 83 11.31 9.94 7.55
N SER A 84 10.40 9.76 6.58
CA SER A 84 8.96 9.99 6.78
C SER A 84 8.35 9.07 7.83
N PHE A 85 8.76 7.80 7.86
CA PHE A 85 8.32 6.84 8.87
C PHE A 85 8.78 7.27 10.27
N TYR A 86 10.06 7.61 10.42
CA TYR A 86 10.62 8.02 11.71
C TYR A 86 10.04 9.35 12.22
N ASN A 87 9.87 10.31 11.30
CA ASN A 87 9.24 11.60 11.60
C ASN A 87 7.79 11.43 12.08
N PHE A 88 7.04 10.46 11.52
CA PHE A 88 5.67 10.18 11.96
C PHE A 88 5.62 9.81 13.45
N PHE A 89 6.58 9.01 13.93
CA PHE A 89 6.65 8.60 15.33
C PHE A 89 7.46 9.55 16.22
N TYR A 90 7.97 10.68 15.71
CA TYR A 90 8.85 11.60 16.44
C TYR A 90 10.10 10.89 17.01
N LYS A 91 10.67 9.96 16.25
CA LYS A 91 11.88 9.20 16.62
C LYS A 91 12.93 9.35 15.52
N ASN A 92 14.19 9.05 15.85
CA ASN A 92 15.30 9.12 14.88
C ASN A 92 15.59 7.77 14.23
N ASP A 93 15.45 6.67 14.99
CA ASP A 93 15.68 5.31 14.52
C ASP A 93 14.97 4.27 15.42
N LEU A 94 15.23 2.98 15.17
CA LEU A 94 14.77 1.83 15.96
C LEU A 94 15.94 0.98 16.49
N ASN A 95 17.10 1.59 16.74
CA ASN A 95 18.32 0.85 17.06
C ASN A 95 18.20 0.06 18.37
N ASP A 96 17.58 0.64 19.39
CA ASP A 96 17.38 -0.03 20.69
C ASP A 96 16.56 -1.31 20.53
N LEU A 97 15.39 -1.20 19.88
CA LEU A 97 14.50 -2.33 19.63
C LEU A 97 15.16 -3.39 18.73
N LYS A 98 15.94 -2.96 17.73
CA LYS A 98 16.69 -3.85 16.85
C LYS A 98 17.72 -4.67 17.61
N GLN A 99 18.44 -4.06 18.55
CA GLN A 99 19.45 -4.74 19.35
C GLN A 99 18.81 -5.74 20.32
N GLU A 100 17.72 -5.34 20.98
CA GLU A 100 16.94 -6.21 21.87
C GLU A 100 16.44 -7.48 21.15
N ILE A 101 15.86 -7.31 19.95
CA ILE A 101 15.39 -8.45 19.15
C ILE A 101 16.54 -9.36 18.72
N LYS A 102 17.70 -8.78 18.38
CA LYS A 102 18.87 -9.56 17.99
C LYS A 102 19.39 -10.42 19.13
N GLU A 103 19.31 -9.94 20.37
CA GLU A 103 19.74 -10.68 21.56
C GLU A 103 18.75 -11.78 21.96
N GLU A 104 17.45 -11.51 21.92
CA GLU A 104 16.43 -12.48 22.36
C GLU A 104 16.04 -13.51 21.29
N ILE A 105 15.87 -13.07 20.04
CA ILE A 105 15.29 -13.88 18.94
C ILE A 105 16.38 -14.33 17.95
N GLY A 106 17.51 -13.62 17.92
CA GLY A 106 18.62 -13.84 17.01
C GLY A 106 18.56 -12.96 15.77
N GLU A 107 19.48 -13.21 14.83
CA GLU A 107 19.61 -12.39 13.63
C GLU A 107 18.47 -12.66 12.63
N ILE A 108 17.87 -11.57 12.14
CA ILE A 108 16.79 -11.58 11.18
C ILE A 108 17.21 -10.70 10.00
N LYS A 109 17.07 -11.23 8.79
CA LYS A 109 17.34 -10.49 7.57
C LYS A 109 16.32 -9.35 7.42
N GLU A 110 16.77 -8.17 7.01
CA GLU A 110 15.90 -6.99 6.81
C GLU A 110 15.13 -6.61 8.10
N ILE A 111 15.76 -6.78 9.28
CA ILE A 111 15.11 -6.57 10.58
C ILE A 111 14.45 -5.18 10.71
N GLU A 112 15.03 -4.13 10.15
CA GLU A 112 14.43 -2.79 10.20
C GLU A 112 13.10 -2.73 9.45
N GLU A 113 12.99 -3.36 8.28
CA GLU A 113 11.72 -3.45 7.53
C GLU A 113 10.67 -4.31 8.26
N VAL A 114 11.12 -5.36 8.93
CA VAL A 114 10.28 -6.21 9.78
C VAL A 114 9.74 -5.38 10.95
N LEU A 115 10.60 -4.64 11.64
CA LEU A 115 10.21 -3.81 12.78
C LEU A 115 9.29 -2.67 12.38
N SER A 116 9.63 -1.91 11.34
CA SER A 116 8.76 -0.83 10.86
C SER A 116 7.39 -1.35 10.45
N THR A 117 7.31 -2.52 9.81
CA THR A 117 6.04 -3.16 9.46
C THR A 117 5.26 -3.62 10.69
N CYS A 118 5.91 -4.26 11.66
CA CYS A 118 5.26 -4.69 12.92
C CYS A 118 4.74 -3.50 13.73
N ILE A 119 5.58 -2.48 13.94
CA ILE A 119 5.19 -1.23 14.64
C ILE A 119 4.01 -0.59 13.95
N SER A 120 4.03 -0.55 12.61
CA SER A 120 2.93 0.01 11.83
C SER A 120 1.62 -0.74 12.02
N MET A 121 1.68 -2.07 12.02
CA MET A 121 0.50 -2.90 12.30
C MET A 121 -0.04 -2.63 13.71
N LYS A 122 0.83 -2.49 14.71
CA LYS A 122 0.42 -2.18 16.09
C LYS A 122 -0.13 -0.79 16.26
N TYR A 123 0.41 0.19 15.55
CA TYR A 123 -0.18 1.52 15.47
C TYR A 123 -1.62 1.47 14.94
N LEU A 124 -1.85 0.73 13.84
CA LEU A 124 -3.19 0.56 13.29
C LEU A 124 -4.13 -0.10 14.31
N GLU A 125 -3.71 -1.22 14.90
CA GLU A 125 -4.50 -1.99 15.87
C GLU A 125 -4.87 -1.18 17.12
N ILE A 126 -3.90 -0.44 17.69
CA ILE A 126 -4.05 0.20 19.00
C ILE A 126 -4.71 1.57 18.88
N ILE A 127 -4.40 2.33 17.83
CA ILE A 127 -4.76 3.75 17.73
C ILE A 127 -5.84 3.98 16.68
N MET A 128 -5.73 3.34 15.50
CA MET A 128 -6.61 3.66 14.38
C MET A 128 -7.89 2.82 14.33
N PHE A 129 -7.82 1.54 14.71
CA PHE A 129 -8.95 0.62 14.57
C PHE A 129 -10.18 1.00 15.38
N GLU A 130 -10.05 1.77 16.46
CA GLU A 130 -11.21 2.22 17.23
C GLU A 130 -12.18 3.05 16.38
N ASN A 131 -11.67 3.94 15.53
CA ASN A 131 -12.48 4.88 14.76
C ASN A 131 -12.46 4.62 13.24
N PHE A 132 -11.48 3.89 12.72
CA PHE A 132 -11.23 3.75 11.28
C PHE A 132 -10.92 2.30 10.85
N LYS A 133 -11.54 1.32 11.51
CA LYS A 133 -11.27 -0.10 11.26
C LYS A 133 -11.39 -0.48 9.78
N ASP A 134 -12.49 -0.08 9.14
CA ASP A 134 -12.80 -0.46 7.76
C ASP A 134 -11.82 0.19 6.77
N GLU A 135 -11.40 1.43 7.04
CA GLU A 135 -10.41 2.15 6.24
C GLU A 135 -9.00 1.55 6.39
N CYS A 136 -8.69 0.98 7.56
CA CYS A 136 -7.38 0.39 7.85
C CYS A 136 -7.25 -1.07 7.40
N GLU A 137 -8.36 -1.81 7.28
CA GLU A 137 -8.38 -3.26 7.06
C GLU A 137 -7.49 -3.68 5.89
N MET A 138 -7.62 -3.01 4.74
CA MET A 138 -6.83 -3.34 3.56
C MET A 138 -5.32 -3.10 3.77
N CYS A 139 -4.96 -2.02 4.46
CA CYS A 139 -3.57 -1.70 4.78
C CYS A 139 -2.98 -2.78 5.70
N TYR A 140 -3.73 -3.14 6.75
CA TYR A 140 -3.35 -4.15 7.71
C TYR A 140 -3.15 -5.52 7.07
N GLU A 141 -4.10 -6.00 6.26
CA GLU A 141 -3.97 -7.29 5.57
C GLU A 141 -2.73 -7.36 4.66
N LYS A 142 -2.43 -6.27 3.95
CA LYS A 142 -1.25 -6.20 3.08
C LYS A 142 0.04 -6.27 3.90
N ALA A 143 0.09 -5.56 5.02
CA ALA A 143 1.21 -5.61 5.95
C ALA A 143 1.40 -7.00 6.55
N GLU A 144 0.31 -7.66 6.97
CA GLU A 144 0.35 -9.02 7.51
C GLU A 144 0.88 -10.03 6.47
N LYS A 145 0.39 -9.95 5.22
CA LYS A 145 0.87 -10.79 4.11
C LYS A 145 2.33 -10.53 3.78
N ALA A 146 2.79 -9.28 3.85
CA ALA A 146 4.19 -8.93 3.64
C ALA A 146 5.07 -9.47 4.77
N LEU A 147 4.64 -9.30 6.02
CA LEU A 147 5.36 -9.75 7.21
C LEU A 147 5.54 -11.28 7.24
N LYS A 148 4.49 -12.04 6.89
CA LYS A 148 4.56 -13.51 6.76
C LYS A 148 5.61 -13.98 5.75
N LYS A 149 5.87 -13.18 4.69
CA LYS A 149 6.92 -13.47 3.70
C LYS A 149 8.33 -13.10 4.18
N MET A 150 8.45 -12.10 5.05
CA MET A 150 9.74 -11.68 5.61
C MET A 150 10.18 -12.59 6.76
N VAL A 151 9.23 -13.04 7.57
CA VAL A 151 9.46 -13.92 8.73
C VAL A 151 8.50 -15.11 8.66
N GLU A 152 9.00 -16.21 8.09
CA GLU A 152 8.24 -17.46 7.94
C GLU A 152 7.96 -18.15 9.28
N ASN A 153 8.82 -17.95 10.28
CA ASN A 153 8.65 -18.52 11.61
C ASN A 153 7.63 -17.71 12.42
N ASP A 154 6.48 -18.36 12.70
CA ASP A 154 5.37 -17.75 13.43
C ASP A 154 5.72 -17.35 14.87
N GLU A 155 6.51 -18.14 15.59
CA GLU A 155 6.93 -17.84 16.97
C GLU A 155 7.80 -16.57 17.00
N LYS A 156 8.78 -16.47 16.08
CA LYS A 156 9.62 -15.27 15.95
C LYS A 156 8.77 -14.06 15.60
N ARG A 157 7.85 -14.20 14.65
CA ARG A 157 6.97 -13.11 14.23
C ARG A 157 6.09 -12.62 15.39
N ASN A 158 5.55 -13.53 16.20
CA ASN A 158 4.75 -13.20 17.36
C ASN A 158 5.58 -12.49 18.44
N ALA A 159 6.79 -12.97 18.73
CA ALA A 159 7.68 -12.32 19.70
C ALA A 159 8.05 -10.89 19.29
N ILE A 160 8.38 -10.67 18.00
CA ILE A 160 8.63 -9.31 17.47
C ILE A 160 7.37 -8.44 17.57
N SER A 161 6.20 -9.02 17.27
CA SER A 161 4.91 -8.33 17.32
C SER A 161 4.58 -7.82 18.73
N GLU A 162 4.88 -8.61 19.79
CA GLU A 162 4.70 -8.18 21.18
C GLU A 162 5.67 -7.06 21.56
N LYS A 163 6.94 -7.14 21.15
CA LYS A 163 7.91 -6.04 21.40
C LYS A 163 7.49 -4.75 20.67
N ALA A 164 6.99 -4.85 19.45
CA ALA A 164 6.44 -3.71 18.71
C ALA A 164 5.20 -3.11 19.40
N LYS A 165 4.37 -3.96 20.03
CA LYS A 165 3.20 -3.53 20.80
C LYS A 165 3.60 -2.76 22.05
N GLU A 166 4.55 -3.28 22.82
CA GLU A 166 5.14 -2.60 23.99
C GLU A 166 5.74 -1.25 23.58
N TRP A 167 6.46 -1.22 22.47
CA TRP A 167 7.03 0.00 21.92
C TRP A 167 5.96 1.06 21.60
N ILE A 168 4.86 0.70 20.94
CA ILE A 168 3.75 1.63 20.66
C ILE A 168 3.10 2.12 21.96
N HIS A 169 2.88 1.24 22.94
CA HIS A 169 2.32 1.65 24.23
C HIS A 169 3.23 2.65 24.96
N ASN A 170 4.54 2.40 24.97
CA ASN A 170 5.51 3.34 25.54
C ASN A 170 5.48 4.67 24.80
N TRP A 171 5.51 4.64 23.48
CA TRP A 171 5.43 5.84 22.65
C TRP A 171 4.16 6.66 22.90
N VAL A 172 2.99 6.02 23.03
CA VAL A 172 1.73 6.72 23.33
C VAL A 172 1.77 7.38 24.71
N ASN A 173 2.40 6.74 25.69
CA ASN A 173 2.46 7.20 27.08
C ASN A 173 3.62 8.18 27.37
N GLU A 174 4.60 8.31 26.47
CA GLU A 174 5.63 9.34 26.54
C GLU A 174 4.96 10.73 26.52
N GLN A 175 5.17 11.53 27.56
CA GLN A 175 4.74 12.92 27.57
C GLN A 175 5.68 13.75 26.68
N GLU A 176 5.10 14.62 25.85
CA GLU A 176 5.83 15.61 25.02
C GLU A 176 6.63 16.59 25.88
#